data_AF-A0A379TVG4-F1
#
_entry.id   AF-A0A379TVG4-F1
#
_cell.length_a   1.000
_cell.length_b   1.000
_cell.length_c   1.000
_cell.angle_alpha   90.00
_cell.angle_beta   90.00
_cell.angle_gamma   90.00
#
_symmetry.space_group_name_H-M   'P 1'
#
loop_
_entity.id
_entity.type
_entity.pdbx_description
1 polymer ?
#
loop_
_entity_poly.entity_id
_entity_poly.type
_entity_poly.pdbx_seq_one_letter_code
_entity_poly.pdbx_strand_id
1 'polypeptide(L)'
;MDLYQQQDVDKSRILIKLAATWEGIRAAEQLEKEGINCNLTLLFSFAQARACAEAGVYLISPFVGRIYDWYQARSPLEPYVVEEDPGVKSVRNIYDYFKQHRYETIVMGASFRRTEQILALTGCDRLTISPNLLKELKEKEEPVIRKTGAFLADVPPSYTNDGSRVPLGT
;
A
#
# COMPACT_ATOMS: atom_id res chain seq x y z
N MET A 1 -9.06 15.62 -14.14
CA MET A 1 -9.25 14.36 -14.90
C MET A 1 -9.31 14.60 -16.41
N ASP A 2 -9.62 15.81 -16.81
CA ASP A 2 -9.89 16.24 -18.19
C ASP A 2 -8.77 15.89 -19.17
N LEU A 3 -7.50 16.04 -18.77
CA LEU A 3 -6.37 15.67 -19.62
C LEU A 3 -6.35 14.17 -19.98
N TYR A 4 -6.76 13.28 -19.06
CA TYR A 4 -6.86 11.85 -19.36
C TYR A 4 -8.08 11.55 -20.24
N GLN A 5 -9.21 12.21 -19.99
CA GLN A 5 -10.43 12.05 -20.78
C GLN A 5 -10.25 12.53 -22.23
N GLN A 6 -9.51 13.61 -22.45
CA GLN A 6 -9.14 14.09 -23.79
C GLN A 6 -8.31 13.07 -24.57
N GLN A 7 -7.68 12.11 -23.90
CA GLN A 7 -6.90 11.03 -24.49
C GLN A 7 -7.66 9.69 -24.46
N ASP A 8 -8.98 9.71 -24.24
CA ASP A 8 -9.84 8.52 -24.16
C ASP A 8 -9.39 7.51 -23.08
N VAL A 9 -8.80 8.01 -21.99
CA VAL A 9 -8.39 7.19 -20.84
C VAL A 9 -9.45 7.26 -19.75
N ASP A 10 -10.12 6.13 -19.52
CA ASP A 10 -11.12 6.01 -18.46
C ASP A 10 -10.51 6.23 -17.06
N LYS A 11 -11.28 6.88 -16.18
CA LYS A 11 -10.84 7.21 -14.83
C LYS A 11 -10.51 6.00 -13.96
N SER A 12 -11.10 4.83 -14.22
CA SER A 12 -10.78 3.58 -13.50
C SER A 12 -9.34 3.12 -13.69
N ARG A 13 -8.67 3.60 -14.75
CA ARG A 13 -7.25 3.31 -15.02
C ARG A 13 -6.27 4.24 -14.30
N ILE A 14 -6.77 5.25 -13.60
CA ILE A 14 -5.97 6.33 -13.02
C ILE A 14 -6.11 6.31 -11.50
N LEU A 15 -4.98 6.55 -10.82
CA LEU A 15 -4.95 6.90 -9.40
C LEU A 15 -4.29 8.27 -9.28
N ILE A 16 -4.99 9.25 -8.71
CA ILE A 16 -4.41 10.57 -8.43
C ILE A 16 -3.57 10.47 -7.16
N LYS A 17 -2.29 10.81 -7.27
CA LYS A 17 -1.32 10.63 -6.18
C LYS A 17 -1.17 11.91 -5.38
N LEU A 18 -1.46 11.85 -4.07
CA LEU A 18 -1.32 12.98 -3.15
C LEU A 18 -0.41 12.59 -1.97
N ALA A 19 0.34 13.55 -1.43
CA ALA A 19 1.06 13.34 -0.19
C ALA A 19 0.04 13.18 0.97
N ALA A 20 0.30 12.23 1.88
CA ALA A 20 -0.56 11.96 3.04
C ALA A 20 -0.38 12.99 4.17
N THR A 21 -0.40 14.28 3.83
CA THR A 21 -0.64 15.35 4.81
C THR A 21 -2.12 15.36 5.18
N TRP A 22 -2.48 16.12 6.23
CA TRP A 22 -3.90 16.25 6.60
C TRP A 22 -4.74 16.78 5.43
N GLU A 23 -4.27 17.86 4.79
CA GLU A 23 -4.95 18.48 3.64
C GLU A 23 -5.01 17.54 2.45
N GLY A 24 -3.94 16.78 2.18
CA GLY A 24 -3.92 15.78 1.12
C GLY A 24 -4.94 14.66 1.35
N ILE A 25 -5.11 14.23 2.60
CA ILE A 25 -6.12 13.23 2.99
C ILE A 25 -7.54 13.81 2.86
N ARG A 26 -7.77 15.06 3.29
CA ARG A 26 -9.08 15.73 3.11
C ARG A 26 -9.41 15.94 1.62
N ALA A 27 -8.43 16.31 0.81
CA ALA A 27 -8.60 16.44 -0.63
C ALA A 27 -8.95 15.08 -1.27
N ALA A 28 -8.25 14.01 -0.88
CA ALA A 28 -8.55 12.67 -1.34
C ALA A 28 -9.97 12.22 -0.95
N GLU A 29 -10.40 12.48 0.28
CA GLU A 29 -11.77 12.17 0.73
C GLU A 29 -12.84 12.79 -0.19
N GLN A 30 -12.63 14.05 -0.61
CA GLN A 30 -13.53 14.72 -1.54
C GLN A 30 -13.47 14.11 -2.95
N LEU A 31 -12.26 13.82 -3.45
CA LEU A 31 -12.05 13.20 -4.76
C LEU A 31 -12.69 11.80 -4.86
N GLU A 32 -12.61 11.00 -3.79
CA GLU A 32 -13.22 9.67 -3.74
C GLU A 32 -14.76 9.75 -3.79
N LYS A 33 -15.37 10.76 -3.14
CA LYS A 33 -16.82 11.03 -3.24
C LYS A 33 -17.24 11.41 -4.66
N GLU A 34 -16.35 12.02 -5.43
CA GLU A 34 -16.53 12.32 -6.87
C GLU A 34 -16.19 11.12 -7.79
N GLY A 35 -15.81 9.99 -7.19
CA GLY A 35 -15.43 8.78 -7.89
C GLY A 35 -14.10 8.90 -8.63
N ILE A 36 -13.14 9.64 -8.07
CA ILE A 36 -11.75 9.75 -8.51
C ILE A 36 -10.88 9.03 -7.49
N ASN A 37 -10.40 7.84 -7.89
CA ASN A 37 -9.58 7.00 -7.02
C ASN A 37 -8.22 7.66 -6.72
N CYS A 38 -7.81 7.63 -5.46
CA CYS A 38 -6.59 8.26 -4.98
C CYS A 38 -5.53 7.25 -4.50
N ASN A 39 -4.26 7.65 -4.63
CA ASN A 39 -3.11 6.98 -4.04
C ASN A 39 -2.43 7.92 -3.03
N LEU A 40 -2.58 7.66 -1.74
CA LEU A 40 -1.98 8.48 -0.69
C LEU A 40 -0.56 7.99 -0.41
N THR A 41 0.43 8.82 -0.74
CA THR A 41 1.86 8.51 -0.68
C THR A 41 2.59 9.30 0.41
N LEU A 42 3.89 9.06 0.60
CA LEU A 42 4.67 9.71 1.68
C LEU A 42 4.03 9.45 3.05
N LEU A 43 3.55 8.22 3.23
CA LEU A 43 2.91 7.74 4.44
C LEU A 43 3.97 7.01 5.28
N PHE A 44 4.24 7.55 6.47
CA PHE A 44 5.29 7.10 7.37
C PHE A 44 4.76 6.73 8.76
N SER A 45 3.71 7.42 9.23
CA SER A 45 3.16 7.23 10.56
C SER A 45 1.85 6.45 10.56
N PHE A 46 1.57 5.78 11.68
CA PHE A 46 0.29 5.12 11.88
C PHE A 46 -0.89 6.10 11.87
N ALA A 47 -0.70 7.33 12.35
CA ALA A 47 -1.73 8.37 12.31
C ALA A 47 -2.16 8.70 10.88
N GLN A 48 -1.21 8.78 9.93
CA GLN A 48 -1.53 8.96 8.51
C GLN A 48 -2.30 7.75 7.97
N ALA A 49 -1.87 6.52 8.31
CA ALA A 49 -2.53 5.30 7.86
C ALA A 49 -3.99 5.25 8.30
N ARG A 50 -4.25 5.48 9.59
CA ARG A 50 -5.60 5.49 10.14
C ARG A 50 -6.47 6.59 9.52
N ALA A 51 -5.94 7.80 9.39
CA ALA A 51 -6.67 8.91 8.77
C ALA A 51 -7.01 8.64 7.29
N CYS A 52 -6.12 7.98 6.54
CA CYS A 52 -6.42 7.54 5.17
C CYS A 52 -7.53 6.49 5.13
N ALA A 53 -7.50 5.52 6.04
CA ALA A 53 -8.52 4.47 6.13
C ALA A 53 -9.90 5.03 6.46
N GLU A 54 -9.98 5.93 7.45
CA GLU A 54 -11.22 6.62 7.84
C GLU A 54 -11.74 7.57 6.76
N ALA A 55 -10.86 8.10 5.91
CA ALA A 55 -11.23 8.90 4.73
C ALA A 55 -11.71 8.06 3.53
N GLY A 56 -11.65 6.73 3.61
CA GLY A 56 -12.12 5.84 2.55
C GLY A 56 -11.31 5.94 1.25
N VAL A 57 -10.01 6.25 1.33
CA VAL A 57 -9.17 6.37 0.12
C VAL A 57 -8.99 5.00 -0.55
N TYR A 58 -8.89 4.99 -1.88
CA TYR A 58 -8.79 3.75 -2.65
C TYR A 58 -7.51 2.96 -2.32
N LEU A 59 -6.37 3.66 -2.23
CA LEU A 59 -5.06 3.02 -2.01
C LEU A 59 -4.12 3.91 -1.18
N ILE A 60 -3.30 3.28 -0.34
CA ILE A 60 -2.17 3.92 0.34
C ILE A 60 -0.84 3.32 -0.09
N SER A 61 0.20 4.17 -0.15
CA SER A 61 1.59 3.78 -0.41
C SER A 61 2.48 4.05 0.81
N PRO A 62 2.45 3.21 1.86
CA PRO A 62 3.36 3.32 2.99
C PRO A 62 4.81 3.02 2.56
N PHE A 63 5.74 3.86 2.98
CA PHE A 63 7.13 3.78 2.55
C PHE A 63 7.95 2.89 3.49
N VAL A 64 8.69 1.93 2.93
CA VAL A 64 9.54 1.00 3.68
C VAL A 64 10.96 1.55 3.78
N GLY A 65 11.66 1.66 2.65
CA GLY A 65 13.08 1.95 2.62
C GLY A 65 13.44 3.36 3.09
N ARG A 66 12.55 4.35 2.94
CA ARG A 66 12.79 5.69 3.51
C ARG A 66 12.71 5.71 5.04
N ILE A 67 11.92 4.82 5.66
CA ILE A 67 11.92 4.63 7.11
C ILE A 67 13.25 3.98 7.51
N TYR A 68 13.66 2.91 6.80
CA TYR A 68 14.98 2.30 7.00
C TYR A 68 16.12 3.32 6.94
N ASP A 69 16.19 4.16 5.90
CA ASP A 69 17.23 5.19 5.77
C ASP A 69 17.28 6.13 7.00
N TRP A 70 16.12 6.54 7.50
CA TRP A 70 16.03 7.46 8.64
C TRP A 70 16.58 6.85 9.93
N TYR A 71 16.29 5.56 10.16
CA TYR A 71 16.80 4.82 11.32
C TYR A 71 18.29 4.50 11.14
N GLN A 72 18.71 4.04 9.97
CA GLN A 72 20.10 3.70 9.67
C GLN A 72 21.05 4.88 9.93
N ALA A 73 20.62 6.11 9.64
CA ALA A 73 21.41 7.32 9.89
C ALA A 73 21.59 7.68 11.38
N ARG A 74 20.86 7.04 12.30
CA ARG A 74 20.80 7.38 13.74
C ARG A 74 21.14 6.22 14.65
N SER A 75 20.61 5.06 14.33
CA SER A 75 20.79 3.80 15.04
C SER A 75 20.89 2.70 13.98
N PRO A 76 22.11 2.48 13.43
CA PRO A 76 22.39 1.43 12.45
C PRO A 76 21.92 0.06 12.93
N LEU A 77 21.26 -0.69 12.06
CA LEU A 77 20.92 -2.09 12.32
C LEU A 77 22.04 -2.98 11.78
N GLU A 78 23.00 -3.33 12.64
CA GLU A 78 24.15 -4.16 12.29
C GLU A 78 24.32 -5.35 13.25
N PRO A 79 24.23 -6.61 12.76
CA PRO A 79 23.93 -6.98 11.37
C PRO A 79 22.48 -6.64 10.97
N TYR A 80 22.24 -6.44 9.67
CA TYR A 80 20.88 -6.22 9.17
C TYR A 80 19.99 -7.45 9.38
N VAL A 81 18.87 -7.28 10.08
CA VAL A 81 17.84 -8.30 10.26
C VAL A 81 16.52 -7.76 9.72
N VAL A 82 15.99 -8.38 8.64
CA VAL A 82 14.77 -7.88 7.96
C VAL A 82 13.54 -7.83 8.87
N GLU A 83 13.43 -8.75 9.81
CA GLU A 83 12.34 -8.79 10.79
C GLU A 83 12.42 -7.63 11.79
N GLU A 84 13.59 -7.01 11.92
CA GLU A 84 13.81 -5.83 12.75
C GLU A 84 13.69 -4.51 11.98
N ASP A 85 13.61 -4.56 10.65
CA ASP A 85 13.53 -3.39 9.77
C ASP A 85 12.29 -2.51 10.13
N PRO A 86 12.50 -1.23 10.48
CA PRO A 86 11.42 -0.37 10.96
C PRO A 86 10.40 -0.05 9.86
N GLY A 87 10.80 -0.06 8.59
CA GLY A 87 9.90 0.09 7.46
C GLY A 87 9.01 -1.13 7.26
N VAL A 88 9.59 -2.34 7.37
CA VAL A 88 8.83 -3.60 7.30
C VAL A 88 7.83 -3.70 8.45
N LYS A 89 8.28 -3.43 9.68
CA LYS A 89 7.41 -3.38 10.88
C LYS A 89 6.25 -2.39 10.71
N SER A 90 6.53 -1.20 10.18
CA SER A 90 5.51 -0.18 9.94
C SER A 90 4.42 -0.68 8.97
N VAL A 91 4.81 -1.23 7.81
CA VAL A 91 3.82 -1.73 6.84
C VAL A 91 3.04 -2.92 7.37
N ARG A 92 3.67 -3.85 8.10
CA ARG A 92 2.96 -4.99 8.72
C ARG A 92 1.89 -4.51 9.71
N ASN A 93 2.26 -3.61 10.61
CA ASN A 93 1.33 -3.03 11.57
C ASN A 93 0.15 -2.32 10.89
N ILE A 94 0.41 -1.55 9.83
CA ILE A 94 -0.63 -0.90 9.03
C ILE A 94 -1.54 -1.94 8.36
N TYR A 95 -0.95 -2.95 7.72
CA TYR A 95 -1.70 -4.00 7.03
C TYR A 95 -2.62 -4.76 8.00
N ASP A 96 -2.08 -5.20 9.14
CA ASP A 96 -2.84 -5.95 10.14
C ASP A 96 -3.99 -5.10 10.70
N TYR A 97 -3.75 -3.82 11.01
CA TYR A 97 -4.80 -2.90 11.43
C TYR A 97 -5.91 -2.79 10.39
N PHE A 98 -5.56 -2.64 9.10
CA PHE A 98 -6.52 -2.51 8.00
C PHE A 98 -7.39 -3.77 7.87
N LYS A 99 -6.78 -4.96 7.93
CA LYS A 99 -7.53 -6.22 7.80
C LYS A 99 -8.39 -6.52 9.03
N GLN A 100 -7.89 -6.26 10.23
CA GLN A 100 -8.65 -6.44 11.48
C GLN A 100 -9.91 -5.57 11.52
N HIS A 101 -9.82 -4.34 11.02
CA HIS A 101 -10.94 -3.38 11.00
C HIS A 101 -11.75 -3.42 9.69
N ARG A 102 -11.40 -4.32 8.76
CA ARG A 102 -12.09 -4.51 7.47
C ARG A 102 -12.13 -3.25 6.61
N TYR A 103 -11.07 -2.45 6.64
CA TYR A 103 -10.91 -1.34 5.70
C TYR A 103 -10.64 -1.88 4.29
N GLU A 104 -11.36 -1.34 3.30
CA GLU A 104 -11.23 -1.75 1.89
C GLU A 104 -10.03 -1.10 1.19
N THR A 105 -9.47 -0.03 1.77
CA THR A 105 -8.29 0.67 1.24
C THR A 105 -7.15 -0.32 0.98
N ILE A 106 -6.65 -0.32 -0.25
CA ILE A 106 -5.57 -1.19 -0.68
C ILE A 106 -4.26 -0.74 -0.02
N VAL A 107 -3.54 -1.67 0.62
CA VAL A 107 -2.21 -1.41 1.17
C VAL A 107 -1.15 -1.78 0.12
N MET A 108 -0.44 -0.78 -0.41
CA MET A 108 0.64 -0.98 -1.39
C MET A 108 2.01 -0.60 -0.82
N GLY A 109 2.78 -1.57 -0.34
CA GLY A 109 4.13 -1.29 0.14
C GLY A 109 5.02 -0.66 -0.95
N ALA A 110 5.77 0.37 -0.60
CA ALA A 110 6.53 1.17 -1.56
C ALA A 110 7.94 1.58 -1.05
N SER A 111 8.78 2.08 -1.95
CA SER A 111 10.09 2.68 -1.64
C SER A 111 11.12 1.72 -1.03
N PHE A 112 11.26 0.51 -1.57
CA PHE A 112 12.24 -0.49 -1.10
C PHE A 112 13.70 -0.10 -1.33
N ARG A 113 14.61 -0.63 -0.49
CA ARG A 113 16.07 -0.54 -0.66
C ARG A 113 16.71 -1.88 -1.05
N ARG A 114 16.05 -3.00 -0.73
CA ARG A 114 16.61 -4.34 -0.89
C ARG A 114 15.51 -5.38 -1.00
N THR A 115 15.83 -6.53 -1.59
CA THR A 115 14.83 -7.57 -1.90
C THR A 115 14.26 -8.23 -0.66
N GLU A 116 15.02 -8.29 0.44
CA GLU A 116 14.58 -8.85 1.72
C GLU A 116 13.34 -8.13 2.25
N GLN A 117 13.30 -6.79 2.16
CA GLN A 117 12.15 -5.99 2.57
C GLN A 117 10.87 -6.34 1.78
N ILE A 118 11.03 -6.66 0.50
CA ILE A 118 9.93 -7.05 -0.39
C ILE A 118 9.43 -8.43 0.00
N LEU A 119 10.35 -9.39 0.13
CA LEU A 119 10.05 -10.77 0.49
C LEU A 119 9.39 -10.87 1.88
N ALA A 120 9.79 -10.01 2.82
CA ALA A 120 9.21 -9.91 4.15
C ALA A 120 7.75 -9.37 4.17
N LEU A 121 7.30 -8.76 3.08
CA LEU A 121 5.94 -8.21 2.91
C LEU A 121 5.11 -8.97 1.87
N THR A 122 5.54 -10.17 1.48
CA THR A 122 4.80 -11.05 0.57
C THR A 122 3.44 -11.42 1.14
N GLY A 123 2.38 -11.11 0.40
CA GLY A 123 0.99 -11.26 0.85
C GLY A 123 0.30 -9.94 1.21
N CYS A 124 1.03 -8.83 1.16
CA CYS A 124 0.45 -7.48 1.08
C CYS A 124 -0.39 -7.36 -0.21
N ASP A 125 -1.39 -6.47 -0.23
CA ASP A 125 -2.34 -6.40 -1.35
C ASP A 125 -1.63 -6.08 -2.67
N ARG A 126 -0.68 -5.14 -2.62
CA ARG A 126 0.20 -4.78 -3.73
C ARG A 126 1.59 -4.39 -3.22
N LEU A 127 2.60 -4.45 -4.08
CA LEU A 127 3.93 -3.89 -3.84
C LEU A 127 4.40 -3.16 -5.10
N THR A 128 4.86 -1.91 -4.96
CA THR A 128 5.46 -1.16 -6.07
C THR A 128 6.98 -1.18 -5.94
N ILE A 129 7.63 -1.77 -6.94
CA ILE A 129 9.04 -2.18 -6.86
C ILE A 129 9.81 -1.53 -8.03
N SER A 130 11.02 -1.06 -7.76
CA SER A 130 11.88 -0.47 -8.81
C SER A 130 12.36 -1.54 -9.79
N PRO A 131 12.66 -1.18 -11.06
CA PRO A 131 13.16 -2.14 -12.04
C PRO A 131 14.42 -2.90 -11.59
N ASN A 132 15.33 -2.25 -10.85
CA ASN A 132 16.54 -2.89 -10.33
C ASN A 132 16.21 -4.03 -9.35
N LEU A 133 15.35 -3.76 -8.36
CA LEU A 133 14.93 -4.77 -7.39
C LEU A 133 14.07 -5.86 -8.03
N LEU A 134 13.27 -5.54 -9.05
CA LEU A 134 12.55 -6.56 -9.84
C LEU A 134 13.51 -7.48 -10.58
N LYS A 135 14.61 -6.95 -11.13
CA LYS A 135 15.65 -7.74 -11.78
C LYS A 135 16.33 -8.68 -10.78
N GLU A 136 16.73 -8.16 -9.63
CA GLU A 136 17.32 -8.98 -8.54
C GLU A 136 16.36 -10.09 -8.08
N LEU A 137 15.06 -9.79 -7.94
CA LEU A 137 14.06 -10.80 -7.60
C LEU A 137 13.89 -11.86 -8.68
N LYS A 138 13.95 -11.48 -9.95
CA LYS A 138 13.86 -12.41 -11.08
C LYS A 138 15.04 -13.39 -11.14
N GLU A 139 16.20 -13.00 -10.63
CA GLU A 139 17.42 -13.81 -10.59
C GLU A 139 17.46 -14.78 -9.39
N LYS A 140 16.52 -14.69 -8.45
CA LYS A 140 16.41 -15.60 -7.29
C LYS A 140 15.53 -16.81 -7.63
N GLU A 141 16.01 -18.00 -7.29
CA GLU A 141 15.28 -19.28 -7.48
C GLU A 141 14.63 -19.81 -6.19
N GLU A 142 14.88 -19.16 -5.06
CA GLU A 142 14.33 -19.56 -3.77
C GLU A 142 12.80 -19.47 -3.76
N PRO A 143 12.08 -20.45 -3.17
CA PRO A 143 10.63 -20.40 -3.08
C PRO A 143 10.19 -19.22 -2.22
N VAL A 144 9.24 -18.43 -2.73
CA VAL A 144 8.67 -17.29 -2.01
C VAL A 144 7.59 -17.78 -1.05
N ILE A 145 7.84 -17.63 0.25
CA ILE A 145 6.89 -17.97 1.32
C ILE A 145 6.12 -16.71 1.71
N ARG A 146 4.78 -16.77 1.66
CA ARG A 146 3.91 -15.69 2.12
C ARG A 146 4.19 -15.35 3.60
N LYS A 147 4.39 -14.06 3.91
CA LYS A 147 4.70 -13.54 5.25
C LYS A 147 3.61 -12.67 5.86
N THR A 148 2.78 -12.03 5.04
CA THR A 148 1.67 -11.18 5.46
C THR A 148 0.34 -11.72 4.95
N GLY A 149 -0.73 -11.46 5.70
CA GLY A 149 -2.04 -12.07 5.49
C GLY A 149 -2.45 -12.82 6.75
N ALA A 150 -3.46 -12.30 7.43
CA ALA A 150 -4.10 -13.01 8.52
C ALA A 150 -4.56 -14.39 8.03
N PHE A 151 -4.47 -15.40 8.89
CA PHE A 151 -5.33 -16.57 8.83
C PHE A 151 -6.77 -16.09 8.96
N LEU A 152 -7.35 -15.61 7.88
CA LEU A 152 -8.79 -15.55 7.73
C LEU A 152 -9.19 -16.94 7.22
N ALA A 153 -9.37 -17.86 8.17
CA ALA A 153 -10.44 -18.82 8.00
C ALA A 153 -11.71 -17.97 7.74
N ASP A 154 -12.38 -18.22 6.61
CA ASP A 154 -13.67 -17.63 6.23
C ASP A 154 -13.70 -16.20 5.66
N VAL A 155 -12.89 -15.91 4.62
CA VAL A 155 -13.35 -14.92 3.62
C VAL A 155 -14.13 -15.68 2.53
N PRO A 156 -15.46 -15.49 2.40
CA PRO A 156 -16.21 -16.10 1.32
C PRO A 156 -15.73 -15.58 -0.04
N PRO A 157 -15.85 -16.39 -1.11
CA PRO A 157 -15.30 -16.06 -2.42
C PRO A 157 -16.16 -15.00 -3.10
N SER A 158 -15.86 -13.73 -2.85
CA SER A 158 -16.39 -12.62 -3.67
C SER A 158 -15.30 -11.59 -3.97
N TYR A 159 -14.20 -12.07 -4.53
CA TYR A 159 -13.37 -11.25 -5.42
C TYR A 159 -13.35 -11.91 -6.79
N THR A 160 -14.52 -11.94 -7.44
CA THR A 160 -14.58 -12.03 -8.89
C THR A 160 -14.39 -10.63 -9.44
N ASN A 161 -13.36 -10.47 -10.26
CA ASN A 161 -13.05 -9.27 -11.02
C ASN A 161 -14.10 -9.12 -12.14
N ASP A 162 -15.27 -8.64 -11.76
CA ASP A 162 -16.37 -8.25 -12.64
C ASP A 162 -16.66 -6.78 -12.31
N GLY A 163 -16.56 -5.91 -13.31
CA GLY A 163 -16.69 -4.47 -13.20
C GLY A 163 -18.09 -3.93 -12.89
N SER A 164 -18.89 -4.61 -12.07
CA SER A 164 -20.20 -4.13 -11.63
C SER A 164 -20.20 -3.84 -10.13
N ARG A 165 -20.30 -2.56 -9.78
CA ARG A 165 -20.56 -2.11 -8.39
C ARG A 165 -21.96 -2.59 -7.99
N VAL A 166 -22.05 -3.31 -6.86
CA VAL A 166 -23.33 -3.61 -6.19
C VAL A 166 -23.97 -2.27 -5.75
N PRO A 167 -25.27 -2.03 -6.00
CA PRO A 167 -25.91 -0.80 -5.59
C PRO A 167 -26.11 -0.77 -4.08
N LEU A 168 -25.78 0.36 -3.47
CA LEU A 168 -26.17 0.66 -2.09
C LEU A 168 -27.71 0.79 -2.05
N GLY A 169 -28.35 -0.22 -1.46
CA GLY A 169 -29.77 -0.20 -1.12
C GLY A 169 -30.05 0.77 0.02
N THR A 170 -31.24 1.37 -0.08
CA THR A 170 -31.93 2.36 0.77
C THR A 170 -31.73 2.25 2.27
#